data_AF-A0AAN9PVQ5-F1
#
_entry.id   AF-A0AAN9PVQ5-F1
#
_cell.length_a   1.000
_cell.length_b   1.000
_cell.length_c   1.000
_cell.angle_alpha   90.00
_cell.angle_beta   90.00
_cell.angle_gamma   90.00
#
_symmetry.space_group_name_H-M   'P 1'
#
loop_
_entity.id
_entity.type
_entity.pdbx_description
1 polymer ?
#
loop_
_entity_poly.entity_id
_entity_poly.type
_entity_poly.pdbx_seq_one_letter_code
_entity_poly.pdbx_strand_id
1 'polypeptide(L)'
;MATCALQGGCPSDYIAIALSILSFTVLLLWSIFPFLVHKVPRTQGSGFWIPVIQVVASFNLLLSLVMSNNFLKFGKRHWWQSCYLWGVWVEGPLGFGLLLSCRITQASQLYFIFVKRRLPLIRSYMFLPLILLPWIAGATIIHTMKPLSSRCHMRVQWTIPVVCLHSLYVATLVGVTAAVHHIEFRFDELRDLWRGILVSAVSIVVWVTAYILNEIHDNISWLQVASRFLLLVVASVLVVAFFSISSSQPLLSQISLRRRESREFRTMGQALGIPDSGILAQSEPISRVDPNEPLDKLLLNKRFRQSFMAFADSCLAGESVHFFDEVHELSKIPEDDCVRRIYMARHIIEKYIVAGSAMEVNISHRSRQEILSTSNLARLDLFHNALNEIIQLMKTNLARDYWSSMFFLKFQEDSNVRSNGFELEQMTGWNFSPRLSSVHGTDDPFHQDHLLNLKSSGYSNVTDI
;
A
#
# COMPACT_ATOMS: atom_id res chain seq x y z
N MET A 1 20.01 -36.20 28.67
CA MET A 1 18.89 -35.94 27.74
C MET A 1 17.53 -36.03 28.42
N ALA A 2 17.19 -37.14 29.11
CA ALA A 2 15.86 -37.31 29.73
C ALA A 2 15.42 -36.21 30.72
N THR A 3 16.35 -35.65 31.50
CA THR A 3 16.04 -34.60 32.48
C THR A 3 15.77 -33.23 31.85
N CYS A 4 16.50 -32.84 30.79
CA CYS A 4 16.26 -31.57 30.09
C CYS A 4 15.03 -31.61 29.17
N ALA A 5 14.63 -32.80 28.71
CA ALA A 5 13.38 -32.97 27.96
C ALA A 5 12.17 -32.55 28.80
N LEU A 6 12.14 -32.95 30.08
CA LEU A 6 11.04 -32.65 31.01
C LEU A 6 11.14 -31.26 31.66
N GLN A 7 12.35 -30.81 32.01
CA GLN A 7 12.55 -29.56 32.77
C GLN A 7 12.88 -28.34 31.90
N GLY A 8 13.11 -28.54 30.60
CA GLY A 8 13.63 -27.50 29.72
C GLY A 8 15.14 -27.30 29.81
N GLY A 9 15.67 -26.38 29.00
CA GLY A 9 17.08 -26.02 28.98
C GLY A 9 18.00 -27.01 28.27
N CYS A 10 17.50 -27.75 27.28
CA CYS A 10 18.37 -28.49 26.36
C CYS A 10 19.10 -27.52 25.41
N PRO A 11 20.26 -27.88 24.84
CA PRO A 11 20.99 -27.03 23.89
C PRO A 11 20.14 -26.52 22.72
N SER A 12 19.27 -27.37 22.18
CA SER A 12 18.30 -27.02 21.13
C SER A 12 17.32 -25.91 21.55
N ASP A 13 16.93 -25.86 22.82
CA ASP A 13 15.99 -24.86 23.33
C ASP A 13 16.60 -23.46 23.28
N TYR A 14 17.87 -23.34 23.67
CA TYR A 14 18.60 -22.07 23.59
C TYR A 14 18.81 -21.63 22.14
N ILE A 15 19.08 -22.56 21.23
CA ILE A 15 19.20 -22.26 19.79
C ILE A 15 17.86 -21.73 19.25
N ALA A 16 16.75 -22.39 19.57
CA ALA A 16 15.43 -21.96 19.12
C ALA A 16 15.03 -20.60 19.72
N ILE A 17 15.34 -20.34 20.99
CA ILE A 17 15.14 -19.03 21.61
C ILE A 17 15.99 -17.96 20.91
N ALA A 18 17.27 -18.24 20.62
CA ALA A 18 18.14 -17.30 19.93
C ALA A 18 17.62 -16.97 18.52
N LEU A 19 17.15 -17.97 17.78
CA LEU A 19 16.50 -17.78 16.48
C LEU A 19 15.23 -16.92 16.61
N SER A 20 14.40 -17.19 17.62
CA SER A 20 13.19 -16.42 17.89
C SER A 20 13.49 -14.95 18.22
N ILE A 21 14.50 -14.69 19.05
CA ILE A 21 14.97 -13.33 19.37
C ILE A 21 15.51 -12.63 18.12
N LEU A 22 16.31 -13.33 17.31
CA LEU A 22 16.83 -12.78 16.06
C LEU A 22 15.70 -12.42 15.09
N SER A 23 14.75 -13.33 14.89
CA SER A 23 13.55 -13.11 14.07
C SER A 23 12.75 -11.89 14.54
N PHE A 24 12.52 -11.75 15.85
CA PHE A 24 11.81 -10.61 16.41
C PHE A 24 12.62 -9.30 16.28
N THR A 25 13.95 -9.37 16.43
CA THR A 25 14.83 -8.21 16.25
C THR A 25 14.80 -7.72 14.80
N VAL A 26 14.87 -8.63 13.83
CA VAL A 26 14.71 -8.32 12.39
C VAL A 26 13.35 -7.65 12.13
N LEU A 27 12.28 -8.19 12.73
CA LEU A 27 10.95 -7.62 12.63
C LEU A 27 10.89 -6.18 13.16
N LEU A 28 11.45 -5.92 14.35
CA LEU A 28 11.49 -4.57 14.93
C LEU A 28 12.31 -3.61 14.07
N LEU A 29 13.48 -4.04 13.61
CA LEU A 29 14.33 -3.23 12.74
C LEU A 29 13.58 -2.84 11.47
N TRP A 30 12.90 -3.78 10.81
CA TRP A 30 12.08 -3.49 9.65
C TRP A 30 10.85 -2.63 9.94
N SER A 31 10.20 -2.81 11.09
CA SER A 31 9.08 -1.95 11.48
C SER A 31 9.51 -0.51 11.70
N ILE A 32 10.72 -0.28 12.23
CA ILE A 32 11.22 1.04 12.63
C ILE A 32 11.96 1.73 11.47
N PHE A 33 12.60 0.97 10.58
CA PHE A 33 13.41 1.48 9.47
C PHE A 33 12.70 2.55 8.61
N PRO A 34 11.41 2.40 8.22
CA PRO A 34 10.70 3.44 7.50
C PRO A 34 10.62 4.77 8.26
N PHE A 35 10.41 4.73 9.58
CA PHE A 35 10.29 5.93 10.41
C PHE A 35 11.63 6.65 10.59
N LEU A 36 12.72 5.90 10.72
CA LEU A 36 14.07 6.45 10.87
C LEU A 36 14.57 7.10 9.57
N VAL A 37 14.37 6.45 8.42
CA VAL A 37 14.93 6.91 7.13
C VAL A 37 14.07 7.99 6.48
N HIS A 38 12.74 7.95 6.64
CA HIS A 38 11.83 8.77 5.85
C HIS A 38 11.25 10.00 6.57
N LYS A 39 11.64 10.29 7.83
CA LYS A 39 11.07 11.40 8.65
C LYS A 39 9.57 11.57 8.41
N VAL A 40 8.83 10.48 8.53
CA VAL A 40 7.43 10.42 8.12
C VAL A 40 6.61 11.34 9.03
N PRO A 41 5.83 12.31 8.50
CA PRO A 41 4.91 13.08 9.32
C PRO A 41 3.92 12.10 9.97
N ARG A 42 3.72 12.23 11.28
CA ARG A 42 2.80 11.39 12.09
C ARG A 42 1.45 11.29 11.38
N THR A 43 1.18 10.16 10.73
CA THR A 43 -0.12 9.91 10.12
C THR A 43 -1.08 9.52 11.25
N GLN A 44 -2.01 10.41 11.58
CA GLN A 44 -3.10 10.12 12.55
C GLN A 44 -4.17 9.17 11.97
N GLY A 45 -3.85 8.44 10.89
CA GLY A 45 -4.77 7.55 10.20
C GLY A 45 -4.91 6.18 10.86
N SER A 46 -6.11 5.61 10.80
CA SER A 46 -6.43 4.28 11.36
C SER A 46 -5.61 3.11 10.77
N GLY A 47 -4.92 3.31 9.65
CA GLY A 47 -4.06 2.31 9.02
C GLY A 47 -2.74 2.05 9.76
N PHE A 48 -2.24 3.03 10.54
CA PHE A 48 -0.98 2.89 11.29
C PHE A 48 -1.07 1.87 12.43
N TRP A 49 -2.26 1.67 13.00
CA TRP A 49 -2.45 0.80 14.18
C TRP A 49 -2.35 -0.69 13.86
N ILE A 50 -2.67 -1.12 12.64
CA ILE A 50 -2.67 -2.56 12.31
C ILE A 50 -1.25 -3.14 12.36
N PRO A 51 -0.21 -2.54 11.74
CA PRO A 51 1.17 -3.01 11.88
C PRO A 51 1.65 -3.05 13.34
N VAL A 52 1.31 -2.05 14.16
CA VAL A 52 1.69 -2.02 15.58
C VAL A 52 1.06 -3.19 16.34
N ILE A 53 -0.23 -3.44 16.11
CA ILE A 53 -0.93 -4.59 16.71
C ILE A 53 -0.31 -5.91 16.24
N GLN A 54 0.13 -6.02 14.98
CA GLN A 54 0.84 -7.19 14.47
C GLN A 54 2.18 -7.41 15.18
N VAL A 55 2.98 -6.38 15.43
CA VAL A 55 4.23 -6.51 16.21
C VAL A 55 3.94 -7.08 17.60
N VAL A 56 2.93 -6.54 18.29
CA VAL A 56 2.52 -7.00 19.62
C VAL A 56 2.05 -8.45 19.58
N ALA A 57 1.25 -8.82 18.58
CA ALA A 57 0.74 -10.17 18.42
C ALA A 57 1.87 -11.18 18.09
N SER A 58 2.85 -10.78 17.28
CA SER A 58 4.05 -11.57 17.00
C SER A 58 4.89 -11.82 18.25
N PHE A 59 5.10 -10.78 19.06
CA PHE A 59 5.80 -10.92 20.33
C PHE A 59 5.07 -11.89 21.26
N ASN A 60 3.75 -11.72 21.40
CA ASN A 60 2.92 -12.57 22.25
C ASN A 60 2.95 -14.04 21.81
N LEU A 61 2.89 -14.33 20.51
CA LEU A 61 2.94 -15.70 19.99
C LEU A 61 4.28 -16.39 20.29
N LEU A 62 5.41 -15.70 20.08
CA LEU A 62 6.73 -16.27 20.35
C LEU A 62 6.94 -16.46 21.85
N LEU A 63 6.57 -15.46 22.65
CA LEU A 63 6.67 -15.53 24.10
C LEU A 63 5.78 -16.63 24.67
N SER A 64 4.55 -16.78 24.18
CA SER A 64 3.63 -17.81 24.67
C SER A 64 4.18 -19.21 24.44
N LEU A 65 4.78 -19.48 23.29
CA LEU A 65 5.38 -20.78 22.98
C LEU A 65 6.59 -21.10 23.88
N VAL A 66 7.41 -20.11 24.19
CA VAL A 66 8.55 -20.26 25.13
C VAL A 66 8.03 -20.58 26.53
N MET A 67 6.98 -19.88 26.97
CA MET A 67 6.41 -20.02 28.31
C MET A 67 5.55 -21.29 28.47
N SER A 68 4.82 -21.73 27.44
CA SER A 68 3.92 -22.89 27.52
C SER A 68 4.63 -24.24 27.33
N ASN A 69 5.73 -24.28 26.56
CA ASN A 69 6.43 -25.52 26.21
C ASN A 69 7.69 -25.81 27.06
N ASN A 70 7.81 -25.18 28.23
CA ASN A 70 8.89 -25.40 29.20
C ASN A 70 10.30 -25.26 28.58
N PHE A 71 10.55 -24.20 27.81
CA PHE A 71 11.89 -23.92 27.26
C PHE A 71 12.89 -23.51 28.36
N LEU A 72 12.42 -22.78 29.36
CA LEU A 72 13.23 -22.21 30.44
C LEU A 72 12.88 -22.84 31.79
N LYS A 73 13.91 -23.13 32.58
CA LYS A 73 13.78 -23.68 33.93
C LYS A 73 13.45 -22.55 34.92
N PHE A 74 12.17 -22.25 35.10
CA PHE A 74 11.74 -21.23 36.08
C PHE A 74 11.59 -21.81 37.49
N GLY A 75 12.11 -21.07 38.49
CA GLY A 75 11.84 -21.34 39.91
C GLY A 75 10.38 -21.09 40.26
N LYS A 76 9.80 -21.94 41.13
CA LYS A 76 8.38 -21.96 41.48
C LYS A 76 7.86 -20.59 41.97
N ARG A 77 7.21 -19.81 41.10
CA ARG A 77 6.31 -18.72 41.49
C ARG A 77 5.06 -18.71 40.61
N HIS A 78 3.91 -18.84 41.26
CA HIS A 78 2.70 -19.51 40.78
C HIS A 78 1.89 -18.88 39.61
N TRP A 79 2.22 -17.68 39.12
CA TRP A 79 1.41 -17.03 38.06
C TRP A 79 2.00 -17.15 36.65
N TRP A 80 3.33 -17.10 36.53
CA TRP A 80 4.03 -17.15 35.23
C TRP A 80 4.06 -18.55 34.59
N GLN A 81 3.64 -19.59 35.32
CA GLN A 81 3.56 -20.98 34.83
C GLN A 81 2.13 -21.42 34.46
N SER A 82 1.17 -20.49 34.41
CA SER A 82 -0.20 -20.87 34.04
C SER A 82 -0.27 -21.28 32.56
N CYS A 83 -0.44 -22.58 32.32
CA CYS A 83 -0.70 -23.13 30.99
C CYS A 83 -1.90 -22.46 30.31
N TYR A 84 -2.92 -22.07 31.08
CA TYR A 84 -4.09 -21.38 30.55
C TYR A 84 -3.77 -19.96 30.12
N LEU A 85 -2.96 -19.23 30.89
CA LEU A 85 -2.57 -17.87 30.51
C LEU A 85 -1.77 -17.93 29.19
N TRP A 86 -0.69 -18.70 29.15
CA TRP A 86 0.22 -18.69 28.01
C TRP A 86 -0.30 -19.50 26.82
N GLY A 87 -0.69 -20.76 27.03
CA GLY A 87 -1.11 -21.67 25.96
C GLY A 87 -2.54 -21.48 25.48
N VAL A 88 -3.41 -20.77 26.22
CA VAL A 88 -4.81 -20.54 25.80
C VAL A 88 -5.06 -19.08 25.46
N TRP A 89 -4.73 -18.14 26.36
CA TRP A 89 -5.04 -16.71 26.16
C TRP A 89 -3.97 -15.97 25.34
N VAL A 90 -2.69 -16.19 25.61
CA VAL A 90 -1.63 -15.47 24.90
C VAL A 90 -1.36 -16.10 23.54
N GLU A 91 -1.22 -17.43 23.46
CA GLU A 91 -0.97 -18.15 22.19
C GLU A 91 -2.13 -18.02 21.20
N GLY A 92 -3.36 -18.22 21.67
CA GLY A 92 -4.58 -18.17 20.86
C GLY A 92 -5.00 -16.74 20.50
N PRO A 93 -5.87 -16.08 21.27
CA PRO A 93 -6.44 -14.79 20.91
C PRO A 93 -5.39 -13.69 20.78
N LEU A 94 -4.42 -13.54 21.69
CA LEU A 94 -3.47 -12.42 21.65
C LEU A 94 -2.26 -12.64 20.73
N GLY A 95 -2.05 -13.87 20.27
CA GLY A 95 -0.95 -14.29 19.42
C GLY A 95 -1.43 -14.60 18.02
N PHE A 96 -1.64 -15.89 17.73
CA PHE A 96 -2.01 -16.36 16.39
C PHE A 96 -3.32 -15.76 15.89
N GLY A 97 -4.35 -15.75 16.74
CA GLY A 97 -5.67 -15.22 16.42
C GLY A 97 -5.61 -13.75 16.04
N LEU A 98 -4.92 -12.92 16.83
CA LEU A 98 -4.75 -11.49 16.55
C LEU A 98 -3.92 -11.25 15.27
N LEU A 99 -2.86 -12.04 15.05
CA LEU A 99 -2.04 -11.96 13.81
C LEU A 99 -2.87 -12.22 12.56
N LEU A 100 -3.60 -13.35 12.52
CA LEU A 100 -4.43 -13.68 11.37
C LEU A 100 -5.62 -12.73 11.24
N SER A 101 -6.24 -12.29 12.34
CA SER A 101 -7.34 -11.32 12.30
C SER A 101 -6.90 -9.99 11.68
N CYS A 102 -5.67 -9.53 12.00
CA CYS A 102 -5.09 -8.35 11.35
C CYS A 102 -4.93 -8.56 9.84
N ARG A 103 -4.47 -9.75 9.40
CA ARG A 103 -4.33 -10.07 7.98
C ARG A 103 -5.66 -10.20 7.24
N ILE A 104 -6.64 -10.86 7.84
CA ILE A 104 -8.00 -10.94 7.29
C ILE A 104 -8.58 -9.53 7.17
N THR A 105 -8.35 -8.66 8.16
CA THR A 105 -8.77 -7.25 8.11
C THR A 105 -8.10 -6.52 6.95
N GLN A 106 -6.78 -6.66 6.76
CA GLN A 106 -6.06 -6.06 5.63
C GLN A 106 -6.58 -6.60 4.29
N ALA A 107 -6.67 -7.92 4.11
CA ALA A 107 -7.16 -8.55 2.89
C ALA A 107 -8.62 -8.12 2.59
N SER A 108 -9.46 -8.00 3.63
CA SER A 108 -10.83 -7.52 3.48
C SER A 108 -10.88 -6.06 3.05
N GLN A 109 -10.02 -5.20 3.59
CA GLN A 109 -9.91 -3.81 3.14
C GLN A 109 -9.54 -3.75 1.66
N LEU A 110 -8.55 -4.54 1.24
CA LEU A 110 -8.19 -4.65 -0.18
C LEU A 110 -9.39 -5.13 -1.01
N TYR A 111 -10.09 -6.18 -0.57
CA TYR A 111 -11.29 -6.67 -1.25
C TYR A 111 -12.37 -5.58 -1.41
N PHE A 112 -12.68 -4.83 -0.35
CA PHE A 112 -13.70 -3.77 -0.43
C PHE A 112 -13.30 -2.64 -1.38
N ILE A 113 -12.03 -2.24 -1.33
CA ILE A 113 -11.48 -1.18 -2.18
C ILE A 113 -11.45 -1.61 -3.64
N PHE A 114 -10.91 -2.79 -3.93
CA PHE A 114 -10.60 -3.23 -5.29
C PHE A 114 -11.76 -3.99 -5.96
N VAL A 115 -12.42 -4.89 -5.23
CA VAL A 115 -13.51 -5.72 -5.80
C VAL A 115 -14.85 -5.01 -5.65
N LYS A 116 -15.22 -4.58 -4.43
CA LYS A 116 -16.50 -3.90 -4.20
C LYS A 116 -16.51 -2.42 -4.57
N ARG A 117 -15.34 -1.82 -4.85
CA ARG A 117 -15.19 -0.41 -5.28
C ARG A 117 -15.79 0.57 -4.26
N ARG A 118 -15.73 0.23 -2.96
CA ARG A 118 -16.29 1.02 -1.86
C ARG A 118 -15.34 1.05 -0.66
N LEU A 119 -15.44 2.10 0.15
CA LEU A 119 -14.78 2.09 1.46
C LEU A 119 -15.35 0.93 2.31
N PRO A 120 -14.52 0.25 3.12
CA PRO A 120 -14.99 -0.82 3.98
C PRO A 120 -16.10 -0.29 4.89
N LEU A 121 -17.27 -0.94 4.82
CA LEU A 121 -18.49 -0.51 5.52
C LEU A 121 -18.28 -0.42 7.05
N ILE A 122 -17.35 -1.22 7.56
CA ILE A 122 -16.98 -1.28 8.98
C ILE A 122 -15.55 -0.78 9.10
N ARG A 123 -15.34 0.22 9.96
CA ARG A 123 -14.00 0.74 10.27
C ARG A 123 -13.13 -0.37 10.87
N SER A 124 -11.84 -0.36 10.57
CA SER A 124 -10.88 -1.41 10.99
C SER A 124 -10.88 -1.67 12.49
N TYR A 125 -11.01 -0.62 13.31
CA TYR A 125 -11.01 -0.75 14.77
C TYR A 125 -12.28 -1.44 15.33
N MET A 126 -13.37 -1.51 14.56
CA MET A 126 -14.57 -2.27 14.92
C MET A 126 -14.54 -3.68 14.32
N PHE A 127 -13.99 -3.82 13.11
CA PHE A 127 -13.93 -5.10 12.40
C PHE A 127 -12.94 -6.08 13.06
N LEU A 128 -11.79 -5.59 13.52
CA LEU A 128 -10.77 -6.44 14.12
C LEU A 128 -11.24 -7.15 15.41
N PRO A 129 -11.84 -6.44 16.41
CA PRO A 129 -12.41 -7.11 17.58
C PRO A 129 -13.51 -8.10 17.23
N LEU A 130 -14.35 -7.80 16.22
CA LEU A 130 -15.43 -8.68 15.77
C LEU A 130 -14.87 -10.01 15.24
N ILE A 131 -13.82 -9.96 14.40
CA ILE A 131 -13.14 -11.15 13.93
C ILE A 131 -12.45 -11.89 15.07
N LEU A 132 -12.04 -11.23 16.14
CA LEU A 132 -11.37 -11.89 17.27
C LEU A 132 -12.33 -12.61 18.23
N LEU A 133 -13.63 -12.31 18.20
CA LEU A 133 -14.61 -12.89 19.13
C LEU A 133 -14.63 -14.43 19.17
N PRO A 134 -14.56 -15.18 18.06
CA PRO A 134 -14.51 -16.64 18.10
C PRO A 134 -13.32 -17.18 18.89
N TRP A 135 -12.16 -16.52 18.82
CA TRP A 135 -10.98 -16.86 19.62
C TRP A 135 -11.20 -16.62 21.12
N ILE A 136 -11.77 -15.47 21.47
CA ILE A 136 -12.07 -15.12 22.85
C ILE A 136 -13.09 -16.12 23.43
N ALA A 137 -14.14 -16.44 22.69
CA ALA A 137 -15.14 -17.43 23.09
C ALA A 137 -14.55 -18.84 23.23
N GLY A 138 -13.68 -19.26 22.31
CA GLY A 138 -12.98 -20.54 22.43
C GLY A 138 -12.08 -20.58 23.67
N ALA A 139 -11.34 -19.51 23.94
CA ALA A 139 -10.46 -19.40 25.10
C ALA A 139 -11.23 -19.44 26.44
N THR A 140 -12.39 -18.76 26.53
CA THR A 140 -13.23 -18.79 27.73
C THR A 140 -13.80 -20.18 27.99
N ILE A 141 -14.25 -20.90 26.95
CA ILE A 141 -14.75 -22.27 27.08
C ILE A 141 -13.63 -23.20 27.59
N ILE A 142 -12.45 -23.16 26.97
CA ILE A 142 -11.30 -23.98 27.39
C ILE A 142 -10.88 -23.65 28.82
N HIS A 143 -10.84 -22.37 29.19
CA HIS A 143 -10.50 -21.98 30.56
C HIS A 143 -11.55 -22.48 31.57
N THR A 144 -12.83 -22.41 31.24
CA THR A 144 -13.91 -22.86 32.13
C THR A 144 -13.89 -24.38 32.32
N MET A 145 -13.68 -25.12 31.24
CA MET A 145 -13.70 -26.59 31.22
C MET A 145 -12.40 -27.22 31.71
N LYS A 146 -11.35 -26.42 31.84
CA LYS A 146 -10.02 -26.80 32.32
C LYS A 146 -9.48 -28.14 31.78
N PRO A 147 -9.26 -28.28 30.46
CA PRO A 147 -8.82 -29.55 29.88
C PRO A 147 -7.30 -29.75 29.78
N LEU A 148 -6.46 -28.80 30.22
CA LEU A 148 -5.01 -28.88 30.08
C LEU A 148 -4.39 -29.69 31.22
N SER A 149 -3.42 -30.52 30.87
CA SER A 149 -2.55 -31.24 31.81
C SER A 149 -1.48 -30.31 32.42
N SER A 150 -0.75 -30.83 33.42
CA SER A 150 0.40 -30.13 34.04
C SER A 150 1.56 -29.86 33.07
N ARG A 151 1.57 -30.52 31.91
CA ARG A 151 2.53 -30.30 30.82
C ARG A 151 1.99 -29.37 29.72
N CYS A 152 0.85 -28.71 29.97
CA CYS A 152 0.12 -27.86 29.04
C CYS A 152 -0.42 -28.57 27.77
N HIS A 153 -0.43 -29.91 27.73
CA HIS A 153 -1.10 -30.66 26.66
C HIS A 153 -2.61 -30.73 26.91
N MET A 154 -3.39 -30.44 25.88
CA MET A 154 -4.84 -30.70 25.84
C MET A 154 -5.10 -32.15 25.41
N ARG A 155 -6.27 -32.71 25.68
CA ARG A 155 -6.70 -34.01 25.10
C ARG A 155 -7.15 -33.82 23.65
N VAL A 156 -7.06 -34.88 22.83
CA VAL A 156 -7.48 -34.91 21.42
C VAL A 156 -8.87 -34.29 21.17
N GLN A 157 -9.84 -34.58 22.04
CA GLN A 157 -11.21 -34.04 21.94
C GLN A 157 -11.29 -32.50 21.95
N TRP A 158 -10.33 -31.83 22.59
CA TRP A 158 -10.24 -30.36 22.66
C TRP A 158 -9.35 -29.80 21.56
N THR A 159 -8.37 -30.58 21.10
CA THR A 159 -7.48 -30.19 20.01
C THR A 159 -8.22 -30.11 18.68
N ILE A 160 -9.14 -31.04 18.40
CA ILE A 160 -9.91 -31.02 17.15
C ILE A 160 -10.64 -29.67 16.95
N PRO A 161 -11.47 -29.17 17.90
CA PRO A 161 -12.08 -27.84 17.80
C PRO A 161 -11.07 -26.69 17.60
N VAL A 162 -9.94 -26.73 18.31
CA VAL A 162 -8.89 -25.70 18.20
C VAL A 162 -8.28 -25.69 16.80
N VAL A 163 -7.97 -26.86 16.25
CA VAL A 163 -7.44 -27.01 14.88
C VAL A 163 -8.47 -26.55 13.85
N CYS A 164 -9.74 -26.91 14.02
CA CYS A 164 -10.82 -26.44 13.17
C CYS A 164 -10.91 -24.91 13.17
N LEU A 165 -10.74 -24.27 14.33
CA LEU A 165 -10.73 -22.80 14.44
C LEU A 165 -9.53 -22.19 13.69
N HIS A 166 -8.31 -22.73 13.87
CA HIS A 166 -7.13 -22.26 13.14
C HIS A 166 -7.32 -22.39 11.62
N SER A 167 -7.78 -23.56 11.16
CA SER A 167 -8.04 -23.85 9.75
C SER A 167 -9.12 -22.95 9.16
N LEU A 168 -10.18 -22.63 9.91
CA LEU A 168 -11.24 -21.72 9.48
C LEU A 168 -10.69 -20.30 9.20
N TYR A 169 -9.76 -19.80 10.03
CA TYR A 169 -9.15 -18.49 9.81
C TYR A 169 -8.26 -18.47 8.57
N VAL A 170 -7.48 -19.53 8.34
CA VAL A 170 -6.68 -19.65 7.10
C VAL A 170 -7.58 -19.78 5.89
N ALA A 171 -8.64 -20.58 5.94
CA ALA A 171 -9.62 -20.71 4.86
C ALA A 171 -10.32 -19.38 4.56
N THR A 172 -10.66 -18.61 5.59
CA THR A 172 -11.22 -17.26 5.44
C THR A 172 -10.24 -16.33 4.73
N LEU A 173 -8.97 -16.36 5.13
CA LEU A 173 -7.91 -15.58 4.48
C LEU A 173 -7.72 -15.98 3.01
N VAL A 174 -7.74 -17.29 2.70
CA VAL A 174 -7.72 -17.81 1.32
C VAL A 174 -8.91 -17.29 0.53
N GLY A 175 -10.13 -17.40 1.06
CA GLY A 175 -11.35 -16.98 0.36
C GLY A 175 -11.35 -15.49 0.02
N VAL A 176 -10.97 -14.65 0.99
CA VAL A 176 -10.86 -13.19 0.77
C VAL A 176 -9.76 -12.87 -0.24
N THR A 177 -8.58 -13.50 -0.13
CA THR A 177 -7.45 -13.23 -1.03
C THR A 177 -7.71 -13.74 -2.46
N ALA A 178 -8.32 -14.92 -2.61
CA ALA A 178 -8.71 -15.47 -3.90
C ALA A 178 -9.76 -14.61 -4.60
N ALA A 179 -10.71 -14.04 -3.84
CA ALA A 179 -11.68 -13.10 -4.37
C ALA A 179 -11.04 -11.83 -4.95
N VAL A 180 -9.79 -11.52 -4.59
CA VAL A 180 -9.03 -10.37 -5.09
C VAL A 180 -8.08 -10.76 -6.26
N HIS A 181 -7.92 -12.05 -6.57
CA HIS A 181 -6.91 -12.55 -7.52
C HIS A 181 -7.08 -12.05 -8.98
N HIS A 182 -8.30 -11.72 -9.39
CA HIS A 182 -8.61 -11.32 -10.77
C HIS A 182 -8.20 -9.88 -11.11
N ILE A 183 -7.65 -9.14 -10.15
CA ILE A 183 -7.25 -7.75 -10.32
C ILE A 183 -5.75 -7.74 -10.58
N GLU A 184 -5.33 -7.25 -11.74
CA GLU A 184 -3.91 -7.03 -12.05
C GLU A 184 -3.36 -5.97 -11.10
N PHE A 185 -2.78 -6.40 -9.99
CA PHE A 185 -2.07 -5.51 -9.10
C PHE A 185 -0.79 -5.06 -9.77
N ARG A 186 -0.59 -3.74 -9.82
CA ARG A 186 0.70 -3.13 -10.16
C ARG A 186 1.79 -3.41 -9.10
N PHE A 187 1.43 -4.07 -7.99
CA PHE A 187 2.25 -4.28 -6.80
C PHE A 187 2.26 -5.76 -6.38
N ASP A 188 3.36 -6.22 -5.78
CA ASP A 188 3.54 -7.62 -5.34
C ASP A 188 2.72 -7.97 -4.07
N GLU A 189 1.87 -7.06 -3.56
CA GLU A 189 1.10 -7.25 -2.32
C GLU A 189 0.20 -8.50 -2.32
N LEU A 190 -0.41 -8.84 -3.46
CA LEU A 190 -1.24 -10.05 -3.58
C LEU A 190 -0.39 -11.33 -3.50
N ARG A 191 0.76 -11.35 -4.19
CA ARG A 191 1.73 -12.47 -4.14
C ARG A 191 2.24 -12.67 -2.72
N ASP A 192 2.47 -11.57 -2.03
CA ASP A 192 2.88 -11.54 -0.64
C ASP A 192 1.77 -12.10 0.27
N LEU A 193 0.50 -11.69 0.12
CA LEU A 193 -0.62 -12.30 0.86
C LEU A 193 -0.70 -13.82 0.65
N TRP A 194 -0.52 -14.29 -0.58
CA TRP A 194 -0.49 -15.72 -0.89
C TRP A 194 0.69 -16.46 -0.24
N ARG A 195 1.87 -15.85 -0.17
CA ARG A 195 3.01 -16.41 0.59
C ARG A 195 2.70 -16.51 2.08
N GLY A 196 2.06 -15.50 2.66
CA GLY A 196 1.62 -15.51 4.06
C GLY A 196 0.62 -16.63 4.33
N ILE A 197 -0.35 -16.84 3.43
CA ILE A 197 -1.29 -17.95 3.48
C ILE A 197 -0.57 -19.30 3.43
N LEU A 198 0.38 -19.47 2.50
CA LEU A 198 1.15 -20.71 2.37
C LEU A 198 1.91 -21.03 3.66
N VAL A 199 2.64 -20.07 4.22
CA VAL A 199 3.40 -20.26 5.47
C VAL A 199 2.46 -20.55 6.65
N SER A 200 1.28 -19.92 6.70
CA SER A 200 0.26 -20.22 7.74
C SER A 200 -0.26 -21.65 7.65
N ALA A 201 -0.60 -22.10 6.45
CA ALA A 201 -1.12 -23.44 6.21
C ALA A 201 -0.07 -24.49 6.61
N VAL A 202 1.18 -24.29 6.19
CA VAL A 202 2.31 -25.15 6.59
C VAL A 202 2.50 -25.13 8.11
N SER A 203 2.42 -23.97 8.75
CA SER A 203 2.54 -23.85 10.21
C SER A 203 1.47 -24.63 10.97
N ILE A 204 0.21 -24.61 10.50
CA ILE A 204 -0.87 -25.40 11.13
C ILE A 204 -0.60 -26.89 10.97
N VAL A 205 -0.20 -27.34 9.78
CA VAL A 205 0.12 -28.76 9.54
C VAL A 205 1.23 -29.21 10.48
N VAL A 206 2.33 -28.45 10.57
CA VAL A 206 3.43 -28.77 11.49
C VAL A 206 2.96 -28.80 12.94
N TRP A 207 2.14 -27.84 13.38
CA TRP A 207 1.61 -27.80 14.75
C TRP A 207 0.75 -29.02 15.08
N VAL A 208 -0.16 -29.40 14.17
CA VAL A 208 -1.01 -30.59 14.31
C VAL A 208 -0.17 -31.86 14.38
N THR A 209 0.79 -32.02 13.47
CA THR A 209 1.68 -33.19 13.44
C THR A 209 2.52 -33.27 14.71
N ALA A 210 3.10 -32.16 15.15
CA ALA A 210 3.88 -32.06 16.38
C ALA A 210 3.06 -32.44 17.62
N TYR A 211 1.79 -32.02 17.67
CA TYR A 211 0.88 -32.36 18.75
C TYR A 211 0.50 -33.85 18.74
N ILE A 212 0.08 -34.39 17.59
CA ILE A 212 -0.32 -35.81 17.47
C ILE A 212 0.86 -36.72 17.83
N LEU A 213 2.07 -36.40 17.37
CA LEU A 213 3.28 -37.15 17.68
C LEU A 213 3.58 -37.16 19.18
N ASN A 214 3.46 -36.00 19.84
CA ASN A 214 3.69 -35.89 21.28
C ASN A 214 2.62 -36.61 22.12
N GLU A 215 1.38 -36.70 21.63
CA GLU A 215 0.30 -37.43 22.32
C GLU A 215 0.47 -38.95 22.19
N ILE A 216 0.80 -39.45 20.99
CA ILE A 216 0.95 -40.90 20.75
C ILE A 216 2.23 -41.45 21.40
N HIS A 217 3.31 -40.67 21.40
CA HIS A 217 4.64 -41.10 21.84
C HIS A 217 5.15 -40.28 23.03
N ASP A 218 4.33 -40.15 24.06
CA ASP A 218 4.62 -39.37 25.28
C ASP A 218 5.86 -39.85 26.07
N ASN A 219 6.26 -41.10 25.86
CA ASN A 219 7.42 -41.74 26.49
C ASN A 219 8.76 -41.39 25.79
N ILE A 220 8.72 -40.79 24.60
CA ILE A 220 9.92 -40.54 23.80
C ILE A 220 10.45 -39.12 24.04
N SER A 221 11.43 -39.01 24.94
CA SER A 221 12.01 -37.73 25.35
C SER A 221 12.65 -36.90 24.22
N TRP A 222 13.29 -37.53 23.22
CA TRP A 222 13.90 -36.79 22.10
C TRP A 222 12.85 -36.18 21.16
N LEU A 223 11.71 -36.85 21.00
CA LEU A 223 10.61 -36.40 20.16
C LEU A 223 9.97 -35.12 20.74
N GLN A 224 9.80 -35.07 22.07
CA GLN A 224 9.31 -33.89 22.77
C GLN A 224 10.23 -32.68 22.55
N VAL A 225 11.55 -32.88 22.63
CA VAL A 225 12.55 -31.82 22.40
C VAL A 225 12.54 -31.36 20.93
N ALA A 226 12.50 -32.30 19.99
CA ALA A 226 12.43 -31.98 18.56
C ALA A 226 11.14 -31.25 18.18
N SER A 227 10.01 -31.67 18.76
CA SER A 227 8.70 -31.08 18.52
C SER A 227 8.64 -29.63 19.03
N ARG A 228 9.06 -29.35 20.27
CA ARG A 228 9.08 -27.96 20.77
C ARG A 228 10.03 -27.08 19.97
N PHE A 229 11.22 -27.59 19.61
CA PHE A 229 12.18 -26.88 18.76
C PHE A 229 11.54 -26.48 17.43
N LEU A 230 10.91 -27.44 16.74
CA LEU A 230 10.26 -27.23 15.46
C LEU A 230 9.13 -26.20 15.56
N LEU A 231 8.29 -26.28 16.60
CA LEU A 231 7.20 -25.33 16.84
C LEU A 231 7.70 -23.89 16.95
N LEU A 232 8.75 -23.63 17.74
CA LEU A 232 9.27 -22.27 17.92
C LEU A 232 9.98 -21.75 16.66
N VAL A 233 10.70 -22.60 15.93
CA VAL A 233 11.33 -22.23 14.66
C VAL A 233 10.27 -21.89 13.60
N VAL A 234 9.25 -22.74 13.44
CA VAL A 234 8.17 -22.49 12.47
C VAL A 234 7.36 -21.25 12.85
N ALA A 235 7.09 -21.01 14.13
CA ALA A 235 6.46 -19.76 14.57
C ALA A 235 7.33 -18.52 14.29
N SER A 236 8.65 -18.65 14.43
CA SER A 236 9.60 -17.57 14.10
C SER A 236 9.61 -17.27 12.60
N VAL A 237 9.58 -18.30 11.76
CA VAL A 237 9.43 -18.16 10.30
C VAL A 237 8.08 -17.54 9.94
N LEU A 238 6.99 -17.99 10.57
CA LEU A 238 5.65 -17.43 10.39
C LEU A 238 5.63 -15.94 10.70
N VAL A 239 6.19 -15.52 11.83
CA VAL A 239 6.28 -14.13 12.26
C VAL A 239 7.06 -13.28 11.27
N VAL A 240 8.25 -13.74 10.84
CA VAL A 240 9.06 -13.01 9.87
C VAL A 240 8.33 -12.93 8.54
N ALA A 241 7.81 -14.04 8.01
CA ALA A 241 7.05 -14.04 6.76
C ALA A 241 5.88 -13.06 6.83
N PHE A 242 5.07 -13.12 7.90
CA PHE A 242 3.95 -12.20 8.10
C PHE A 242 4.37 -10.72 8.21
N PHE A 243 5.61 -10.40 8.53
CA PHE A 243 6.06 -9.01 8.64
C PHE A 243 6.84 -8.52 7.40
N SER A 244 7.64 -9.39 6.77
CA SER A 244 8.27 -9.17 5.45
C SER A 244 7.24 -8.75 4.40
N ILE A 245 6.05 -9.34 4.52
CA ILE A 245 4.95 -9.29 3.58
C ILE A 245 3.99 -8.11 3.87
N SER A 246 4.02 -7.50 5.07
CA SER A 246 3.04 -6.47 5.47
C SER A 246 3.52 -5.02 5.34
N SER A 247 4.83 -4.77 5.47
CA SER A 247 5.32 -3.41 5.79
C SER A 247 6.01 -2.67 4.63
N SER A 248 6.37 -3.35 3.55
CA SER A 248 7.27 -2.79 2.54
C SER A 248 6.60 -2.07 1.37
N GLN A 249 5.28 -2.18 1.17
CA GLN A 249 4.65 -1.59 0.00
C GLN A 249 3.48 -0.64 0.25
N PRO A 250 2.51 -0.79 1.18
CA PRO A 250 1.43 0.20 1.22
C PRO A 250 1.89 1.52 1.87
N LEU A 251 2.71 1.46 2.93
CA LEU A 251 3.28 2.66 3.57
C LEU A 251 4.46 3.22 2.76
N LEU A 252 5.34 2.35 2.29
CA LEU A 252 6.48 2.75 1.48
C LEU A 252 6.04 3.18 0.08
N SER A 253 4.96 2.66 -0.51
CA SER A 253 4.35 3.21 -1.73
C SER A 253 3.54 4.46 -1.44
N GLN A 254 2.87 4.64 -0.30
CA GLN A 254 2.29 5.95 0.02
C GLN A 254 3.38 7.02 0.24
N ILE A 255 4.50 6.65 0.85
CA ILE A 255 5.63 7.54 1.13
C ILE A 255 6.52 7.72 -0.10
N SER A 256 6.71 6.67 -0.92
CA SER A 256 7.45 6.74 -2.19
C SER A 256 6.58 7.27 -3.30
N LEU A 257 5.26 7.08 -3.33
CA LEU A 257 4.37 7.89 -4.17
C LEU A 257 4.54 9.33 -3.71
N ARG A 258 4.37 9.67 -2.43
CA ARG A 258 4.58 11.06 -1.98
C ARG A 258 5.99 11.64 -2.26
N ARG A 259 7.07 10.84 -2.20
CA ARG A 259 8.48 11.28 -2.36
C ARG A 259 9.05 11.11 -3.77
N ARG A 260 8.53 10.16 -4.55
CA ARG A 260 8.86 9.88 -5.96
C ARG A 260 7.89 10.59 -6.88
N GLU A 261 6.61 10.73 -6.55
CA GLU A 261 5.68 11.67 -7.24
C GLU A 261 6.22 13.09 -7.11
N SER A 262 6.62 13.55 -5.92
CA SER A 262 7.23 14.89 -5.81
C SER A 262 8.55 15.08 -6.57
N ARG A 263 9.20 14.02 -7.07
CA ARG A 263 10.48 14.11 -7.81
C ARG A 263 10.42 13.65 -9.27
N GLU A 264 9.47 12.82 -9.68
CA GLU A 264 9.36 12.26 -11.03
C GLU A 264 8.03 12.61 -11.75
N PHE A 265 6.95 12.96 -11.02
CA PHE A 265 5.63 13.21 -11.62
C PHE A 265 5.02 14.53 -11.14
N ARG A 266 4.81 15.49 -12.06
CA ARG A 266 4.31 16.82 -11.70
C ARG A 266 2.83 16.79 -11.27
N THR A 267 2.07 15.77 -11.69
CA THR A 267 0.64 15.58 -11.36
C THR A 267 0.29 14.10 -11.15
N MET A 268 -0.75 13.83 -10.36
CA MET A 268 -1.27 12.46 -10.12
C MET A 268 -1.75 11.79 -11.42
N GLY A 269 -2.23 12.58 -12.39
CA GLY A 269 -2.61 12.07 -13.72
C GLY A 269 -1.44 11.44 -14.46
N GLN A 270 -0.25 12.06 -14.37
CA GLN A 270 0.98 11.53 -14.95
C GLN A 270 1.40 10.20 -14.29
N ALA A 271 1.24 10.08 -12.97
CA ALA A 271 1.55 8.85 -12.22
C ALA A 271 0.61 7.67 -12.56
N LEU A 272 -0.64 7.98 -12.90
CA LEU A 272 -1.64 7.02 -13.37
C LEU A 272 -1.48 6.66 -14.85
N GLY A 273 -0.50 7.24 -15.56
CA GLY A 273 -0.29 7.00 -16.98
C GLY A 273 -1.41 7.58 -17.85
N ILE A 274 -2.10 8.61 -17.36
CA ILE A 274 -2.99 9.41 -18.22
C ILE A 274 -2.07 10.11 -19.22
N PRO A 275 -2.22 9.86 -20.53
CA PRO A 275 -1.37 10.50 -21.51
C PRO A 275 -1.55 12.01 -21.37
N ASP A 276 -0.43 12.70 -21.11
CA ASP A 276 -0.37 14.13 -21.29
C ASP A 276 -0.75 14.38 -22.75
N SER A 277 -1.93 14.96 -22.98
CA SER A 277 -2.34 15.40 -24.32
C SER A 277 -1.33 16.40 -24.92
N GLY A 278 -0.32 16.83 -24.14
CA GLY A 278 0.71 17.80 -24.51
C GLY A 278 1.81 17.33 -25.47
N ILE A 279 2.08 16.03 -25.64
CA ILE A 279 3.13 15.62 -26.61
C ILE A 279 2.59 15.61 -28.06
N LEU A 280 1.26 15.49 -28.23
CA LEU A 280 0.58 15.58 -29.54
C LEU A 280 -0.18 16.90 -29.76
N ALA A 281 -0.37 17.74 -28.74
CA ALA A 281 -1.05 19.04 -28.85
C ALA A 281 -0.11 20.23 -29.17
N GLN A 282 0.89 20.04 -30.02
CA GLN A 282 1.45 21.18 -30.77
C GLN A 282 0.44 21.74 -31.80
N SER A 283 -0.69 21.05 -32.01
CA SER A 283 -1.63 21.31 -33.10
C SER A 283 -3.07 21.57 -32.63
N GLU A 284 -3.28 22.25 -31.49
CA GLU A 284 -4.57 22.93 -31.26
C GLU A 284 -4.48 24.37 -31.78
N PRO A 285 -5.36 24.79 -32.72
CA PRO A 285 -5.34 26.13 -33.26
C PRO A 285 -5.56 27.15 -32.14
N ILE A 286 -4.69 28.16 -32.11
CA ILE A 286 -4.72 29.26 -31.15
C ILE A 286 -5.98 30.08 -31.44
N SER A 287 -7.10 29.75 -30.79
CA SER A 287 -8.26 30.65 -30.77
C SER A 287 -7.93 31.78 -29.81
N ARG A 288 -7.99 33.03 -30.29
CA ARG A 288 -7.94 34.21 -29.42
C ARG A 288 -8.97 34.02 -28.32
N VAL A 289 -8.50 34.01 -27.07
CA VAL A 289 -9.39 33.88 -25.91
C VAL A 289 -10.23 35.16 -25.82
N ASP A 290 -11.53 35.02 -26.02
CA ASP A 290 -12.49 36.11 -25.81
C ASP A 290 -12.81 36.20 -24.30
N PRO A 291 -12.51 37.33 -23.62
CA PRO A 291 -12.83 37.53 -22.20
C PRO A 291 -14.33 37.45 -21.89
N ASN A 292 -15.20 37.54 -22.90
CA ASN A 292 -16.65 37.39 -22.75
C ASN A 292 -17.10 35.92 -22.72
N GLU A 293 -16.21 34.97 -23.03
CA GLU A 293 -16.52 33.55 -22.88
C GLU A 293 -16.64 33.15 -21.40
N PRO A 294 -17.50 32.18 -21.09
CA PRO A 294 -17.67 31.72 -19.72
C PRO A 294 -16.37 31.05 -19.22
N LEU A 295 -15.94 31.43 -18.00
CA LEU A 295 -14.66 30.99 -17.41
C LEU A 295 -14.46 29.46 -17.44
N ASP A 296 -15.53 28.69 -17.26
CA ASP A 296 -15.54 27.23 -17.34
C ASP A 296 -15.07 26.70 -18.70
N LYS A 297 -15.46 27.36 -19.80
CA LYS A 297 -14.98 27.03 -21.15
C LYS A 297 -13.52 27.43 -21.33
N LEU A 298 -13.13 28.60 -20.83
CA LEU A 298 -11.75 29.10 -20.94
C LEU A 298 -10.76 28.23 -20.16
N LEU A 299 -11.17 27.74 -18.98
CA LEU A 299 -10.37 26.84 -18.17
C LEU A 299 -10.13 25.48 -18.83
N LEU A 300 -10.88 25.07 -19.86
CA LEU A 300 -10.56 23.85 -20.61
C LEU A 300 -9.26 24.01 -21.42
N ASN A 301 -8.95 25.23 -21.87
CA ASN A 301 -7.71 25.52 -22.57
C ASN A 301 -6.52 25.42 -21.60
N LYS A 302 -5.62 24.45 -21.84
CA LYS A 302 -4.49 24.15 -20.95
C LYS A 302 -3.56 25.36 -20.75
N ARG A 303 -3.32 26.17 -21.80
CA ARG A 303 -2.44 27.35 -21.67
C ARG A 303 -3.09 28.46 -20.86
N PHE A 304 -4.37 28.74 -21.13
CA PHE A 304 -5.13 29.72 -20.34
C PHE A 304 -5.16 29.30 -18.87
N ARG A 305 -5.48 28.03 -18.60
CA ARG A 305 -5.54 27.48 -17.25
C ARG A 305 -4.20 27.60 -16.52
N GLN A 306 -3.07 27.35 -17.19
CA GLN A 306 -1.74 27.52 -16.59
C GLN A 306 -1.42 28.97 -16.23
N SER A 307 -1.77 29.91 -17.11
CA SER A 307 -1.61 31.35 -16.81
C SER A 307 -2.50 31.79 -15.65
N PHE A 308 -3.76 31.36 -15.65
CA PHE A 308 -4.72 31.65 -14.59
C PHE A 308 -4.30 31.02 -13.25
N MET A 309 -3.75 29.81 -13.28
CA MET A 309 -3.20 29.12 -12.10
C MET A 309 -2.01 29.88 -11.50
N ALA A 310 -1.06 30.34 -12.34
CA ALA A 310 0.07 31.13 -11.87
C ALA A 310 -0.36 32.45 -11.21
N PHE A 311 -1.39 33.10 -11.76
CA PHE A 311 -2.01 34.27 -11.15
C PHE A 311 -2.67 33.92 -9.80
N ALA A 312 -3.50 32.87 -9.76
CA ALA A 312 -4.18 32.46 -8.53
C ALA A 312 -3.21 32.06 -7.42
N ASP A 313 -2.11 31.38 -7.76
CA ASP A 313 -1.01 31.07 -6.83
C ASP A 313 -0.36 32.35 -6.28
N SER A 314 -0.18 33.38 -7.11
CA SER A 314 0.33 34.69 -6.67
C SER A 314 -0.62 35.42 -5.71
N CYS A 315 -1.92 35.13 -5.80
CA CYS A 315 -2.96 35.65 -4.91
C CYS A 315 -3.19 34.77 -3.67
N LEU A 316 -2.42 33.69 -3.48
CA LEU A 316 -2.64 32.69 -2.43
C LEU A 316 -4.04 32.05 -2.47
N ALA A 317 -4.63 31.97 -3.66
CA ALA A 317 -5.95 31.39 -3.93
C ALA A 317 -5.87 30.28 -5.00
N GLY A 318 -4.67 29.72 -5.18
CA GLY A 318 -4.37 28.72 -6.21
C GLY A 318 -5.13 27.41 -6.03
N GLU A 319 -5.51 27.07 -4.80
CA GLU A 319 -6.20 25.82 -4.46
C GLU A 319 -7.45 25.57 -5.29
N SER A 320 -8.17 26.64 -5.65
CA SER A 320 -9.35 26.58 -6.50
C SER A 320 -9.04 26.10 -7.92
N VAL A 321 -7.95 26.59 -8.51
CA VAL A 321 -7.54 26.25 -9.88
C VAL A 321 -6.86 24.89 -9.94
N HIS A 322 -6.03 24.56 -8.94
CA HIS A 322 -5.41 23.24 -8.80
C HIS A 322 -6.46 22.13 -8.61
N PHE A 323 -7.49 22.38 -7.79
CA PHE A 323 -8.62 21.46 -7.64
C PHE A 323 -9.37 21.26 -8.96
N PHE A 324 -9.64 22.34 -9.70
CA PHE A 324 -10.30 22.25 -11.01
C PHE A 324 -9.48 21.40 -12.00
N ASP A 325 -8.17 21.61 -12.09
CA ASP A 325 -7.29 20.86 -12.99
C ASP A 325 -7.29 19.36 -12.65
N GLU A 326 -7.16 18.98 -11.38
CA GLU A 326 -7.16 17.57 -10.99
C GLU A 326 -8.52 16.88 -11.18
N VAL A 327 -9.63 17.56 -10.90
CA VAL A 327 -10.97 17.01 -11.18
C VAL A 327 -11.20 16.88 -12.69
N HIS A 328 -10.66 17.81 -13.48
CA HIS A 328 -10.68 17.70 -14.94
C HIS A 328 -9.83 16.52 -15.43
N GLU A 329 -8.64 16.28 -14.87
CA GLU A 329 -7.84 15.08 -15.19
C GLU A 329 -8.56 13.78 -14.79
N LEU A 330 -9.26 13.76 -13.64
CA LEU A 330 -10.12 12.64 -13.27
C LEU A 330 -11.22 12.38 -14.32
N SER A 331 -11.78 13.43 -14.90
CA SER A 331 -12.84 13.30 -15.92
C SER A 331 -12.34 12.66 -17.22
N LYS A 332 -11.03 12.73 -17.50
CA LYS A 332 -10.41 12.09 -18.68
C LYS A 332 -10.22 10.59 -18.51
N ILE A 333 -10.29 10.07 -17.29
CA ILE A 333 -10.15 8.63 -17.03
C ILE A 333 -11.44 7.93 -17.49
N PRO A 334 -11.34 6.92 -18.38
CA PRO A 334 -12.50 6.16 -18.87
C PRO A 334 -13.37 5.60 -17.74
N GLU A 335 -14.69 5.48 -17.98
CA GLU A 335 -15.66 5.01 -16.98
C GLU A 335 -15.41 3.56 -16.54
N ASP A 336 -14.88 2.75 -17.44
CA ASP A 336 -14.48 1.36 -17.24
C ASP A 336 -13.23 1.23 -16.35
N ASP A 337 -12.34 2.23 -16.35
CA ASP A 337 -11.16 2.27 -15.47
C ASP A 337 -11.50 2.85 -14.08
N CYS A 338 -12.36 2.13 -13.37
CA CYS A 338 -12.81 2.49 -12.02
C CYS A 338 -11.64 2.59 -11.01
N VAL A 339 -10.56 1.82 -11.21
CA VAL A 339 -9.44 1.76 -10.26
C VAL A 339 -8.67 3.07 -10.26
N ARG A 340 -8.24 3.55 -11.44
CA ARG A 340 -7.54 4.84 -11.54
C ARG A 340 -8.43 6.00 -11.09
N ARG A 341 -9.73 5.94 -11.37
CA ARG A 341 -10.71 6.94 -10.88
C ARG A 341 -10.76 6.99 -9.35
N ILE A 342 -10.82 5.85 -8.67
CA ILE A 342 -10.87 5.79 -7.20
C ILE A 342 -9.58 6.37 -6.59
N TYR A 343 -8.42 6.03 -7.13
CA TYR A 343 -7.14 6.56 -6.64
C TYR A 343 -7.07 8.08 -6.80
N MET A 344 -7.42 8.59 -7.97
CA MET A 344 -7.45 10.02 -8.24
C MET A 344 -8.49 10.74 -7.35
N ALA A 345 -9.70 10.20 -7.21
CA ALA A 345 -10.73 10.75 -6.32
C ALA A 345 -10.27 10.81 -4.86
N ARG A 346 -9.59 9.76 -4.37
CA ARG A 346 -9.06 9.74 -3.01
C ARG A 346 -7.96 10.78 -2.82
N HIS A 347 -7.05 10.91 -3.78
CA HIS A 347 -6.01 11.94 -3.77
C HIS A 347 -6.63 13.34 -3.68
N ILE A 348 -7.63 13.62 -4.52
CA ILE A 348 -8.36 14.90 -4.51
C ILE A 348 -9.04 15.13 -3.14
N ILE A 349 -9.69 14.11 -2.58
CA ILE A 349 -10.36 14.23 -1.27
C ILE A 349 -9.35 14.56 -0.17
N GLU A 350 -8.24 13.83 -0.08
CA GLU A 350 -7.22 14.02 0.96
C GLU A 350 -6.50 15.38 0.82
N LYS A 351 -6.31 15.86 -0.41
CA LYS A 351 -5.56 17.09 -0.70
C LYS A 351 -6.39 18.37 -0.62
N TYR A 352 -7.67 18.33 -1.03
CA TYR A 352 -8.52 19.52 -1.16
C TYR A 352 -9.80 19.50 -0.30
N ILE A 353 -10.36 18.33 0.03
CA ILE A 353 -11.69 18.22 0.65
C ILE A 353 -11.64 17.98 2.16
N VAL A 354 -10.60 17.33 2.69
CA VAL A 354 -10.47 17.12 4.14
C VAL A 354 -10.13 18.43 4.83
N ALA A 355 -10.85 18.74 5.92
CA ALA A 355 -10.60 19.94 6.72
C ALA A 355 -9.20 19.92 7.33
N GLY A 356 -8.47 21.04 7.23
CA GLY A 356 -7.08 21.16 7.66
C GLY A 356 -6.06 20.61 6.66
N SER A 357 -6.47 20.27 5.44
CA SER A 357 -5.54 19.95 4.34
C SER A 357 -4.81 21.21 3.86
N ALA A 358 -3.59 21.04 3.34
CA ALA A 358 -2.74 22.17 2.95
C ALA A 358 -3.28 22.98 1.77
N MET A 359 -4.15 22.37 0.94
CA MET A 359 -4.81 23.03 -0.19
C MET A 359 -6.33 22.90 -0.05
N GLU A 360 -6.84 23.03 1.18
CA GLU A 360 -8.28 22.92 1.44
C GLU A 360 -9.06 23.94 0.61
N VAL A 361 -9.99 23.47 -0.20
CA VAL A 361 -10.86 24.35 -1.00
C VAL A 361 -12.02 24.89 -0.17
N ASN A 362 -12.37 26.14 -0.46
CA ASN A 362 -13.50 26.82 0.17
C ASN A 362 -14.83 26.40 -0.48
N ILE A 363 -15.38 25.28 -0.01
CA ILE A 363 -16.70 24.76 -0.40
C ILE A 363 -17.63 24.69 0.80
N SER A 364 -18.94 24.68 0.50
CA SER A 364 -20.00 24.55 1.48
C SER A 364 -19.88 23.26 2.28
N HIS A 365 -20.30 23.32 3.55
CA HIS A 365 -20.34 22.14 4.42
C HIS A 365 -21.19 21.02 3.79
N ARG A 366 -22.28 21.37 3.09
CA ARG A 366 -23.16 20.41 2.41
C ARG A 366 -22.41 19.64 1.32
N SER A 367 -21.71 20.32 0.42
CA SER A 367 -20.95 19.67 -0.66
C SER A 367 -19.80 18.81 -0.10
N ARG A 368 -19.13 19.30 0.95
CA ARG A 368 -18.09 18.54 1.64
C ARG A 368 -18.63 17.25 2.26
N GLN A 369 -19.75 17.34 2.98
CA GLN A 369 -20.40 16.17 3.60
C GLN A 369 -20.86 15.16 2.53
N GLU A 370 -21.41 15.63 1.41
CA GLU A 370 -21.85 14.77 0.31
C GLU A 370 -20.69 13.93 -0.25
N ILE A 371 -19.54 14.56 -0.50
CA ILE A 371 -18.34 13.87 -0.99
C ILE A 371 -17.82 12.87 0.05
N LEU A 372 -17.71 13.29 1.33
CA LEU A 372 -17.15 12.46 2.39
C LEU A 372 -18.08 11.32 2.85
N SER A 373 -19.39 11.47 2.67
CA SER A 373 -20.39 10.45 3.03
C SER A 373 -20.66 9.43 1.93
N THR A 374 -20.17 9.68 0.71
CA THR A 374 -20.42 8.75 -0.40
C THR A 374 -19.70 7.42 -0.18
N SER A 375 -20.36 6.34 -0.57
CA SER A 375 -19.75 5.01 -0.57
C SER A 375 -19.05 4.68 -1.90
N ASN A 376 -19.43 5.33 -2.99
CA ASN A 376 -18.92 5.07 -4.35
C ASN A 376 -18.03 6.22 -4.84
N LEU A 377 -16.71 6.02 -4.78
CA LEU A 377 -15.71 6.99 -5.23
C LEU A 377 -15.47 6.99 -6.74
N ALA A 378 -15.97 5.99 -7.47
CA ALA A 378 -15.81 5.92 -8.93
C ALA A 378 -16.86 6.74 -9.70
N ARG A 379 -17.85 7.31 -8.99
CA ARG A 379 -18.98 8.05 -9.55
C ARG A 379 -18.50 9.27 -10.38
N LEU A 380 -19.13 9.51 -11.52
CA LEU A 380 -18.72 10.56 -12.47
C LEU A 380 -18.95 11.98 -11.94
N ASP A 381 -20.05 12.18 -11.25
CA ASP A 381 -20.50 13.45 -10.67
C ASP A 381 -20.01 13.66 -9.23
N LEU A 382 -19.05 12.86 -8.75
CA LEU A 382 -18.57 12.89 -7.36
C LEU A 382 -18.24 14.31 -6.88
N PHE A 383 -17.57 15.09 -7.72
CA PHE A 383 -17.11 16.45 -7.40
C PHE A 383 -17.96 17.54 -8.07
N HIS A 384 -19.06 17.21 -8.74
CA HIS A 384 -19.80 18.16 -9.58
C HIS A 384 -20.27 19.40 -8.81
N ASN A 385 -20.90 19.20 -7.64
CA ASN A 385 -21.39 20.30 -6.81
C ASN A 385 -20.25 21.18 -6.28
N ALA A 386 -19.18 20.56 -5.79
CA ALA A 386 -18.00 21.29 -5.32
C ALA A 386 -17.31 22.07 -6.44
N LEU A 387 -17.21 21.50 -7.64
CA LEU A 387 -16.62 22.14 -8.81
C LEU A 387 -17.47 23.35 -9.26
N ASN A 388 -18.79 23.25 -9.23
CA ASN A 388 -19.68 24.38 -9.52
C ASN A 388 -19.49 25.52 -8.51
N GLU A 389 -19.40 25.22 -7.21
CA GLU A 389 -19.13 26.22 -6.18
C GLU A 389 -17.78 26.91 -6.40
N ILE A 390 -16.73 26.13 -6.70
CA ILE A 390 -15.38 26.66 -6.93
C ILE A 390 -15.30 27.50 -8.21
N ILE A 391 -15.96 27.10 -9.29
CA ILE A 391 -16.05 27.93 -10.50
C ILE A 391 -16.72 29.27 -10.19
N GLN A 392 -17.82 29.27 -9.42
CA GLN A 392 -18.47 30.52 -9.04
C GLN A 392 -17.54 31.39 -8.18
N LEU A 393 -16.83 30.80 -7.23
CA LEU A 393 -15.86 31.50 -6.40
C LEU A 393 -14.73 32.12 -7.23
N MET A 394 -14.17 31.39 -8.19
CA MET A 394 -13.15 31.91 -9.11
C MET A 394 -13.71 33.04 -9.99
N LYS A 395 -14.95 32.92 -10.48
CA LYS A 395 -15.63 33.97 -11.27
C LYS A 395 -15.80 35.25 -10.46
N THR A 396 -16.22 35.16 -9.20
CA THR A 396 -16.48 36.34 -8.37
C THR A 396 -15.20 36.98 -7.84
N ASN A 397 -14.19 36.18 -7.49
CA ASN A 397 -13.05 36.65 -6.70
C ASN A 397 -11.75 36.81 -7.51
N LEU A 398 -11.56 36.05 -8.60
CA LEU A 398 -10.28 36.01 -9.33
C LEU A 398 -10.40 36.50 -10.78
N ALA A 399 -11.52 36.22 -11.46
CA ALA A 399 -11.63 36.45 -12.90
C ALA A 399 -11.40 37.92 -13.29
N ARG A 400 -12.06 38.86 -12.60
CA ARG A 400 -11.93 40.29 -12.89
C ARG A 400 -10.48 40.77 -12.74
N ASP A 401 -9.83 40.35 -11.67
CA ASP A 401 -8.49 40.81 -11.32
C ASP A 401 -7.42 40.14 -12.21
N TYR A 402 -7.72 38.94 -12.73
CA TYR A 402 -6.89 38.30 -13.74
C TYR A 402 -6.87 39.09 -15.06
N TRP A 403 -8.01 39.60 -15.52
CA TRP A 403 -8.10 40.34 -16.80
C TRP A 403 -7.24 41.61 -16.83
N SER A 404 -7.03 42.25 -15.68
CA SER A 404 -6.17 43.41 -15.53
C SER A 404 -4.74 43.06 -15.08
N SER A 405 -4.44 41.78 -14.87
CA SER A 405 -3.15 41.33 -14.36
C SER A 405 -2.06 41.29 -15.44
N MET A 406 -0.81 41.40 -14.99
CA MET A 406 0.37 41.18 -15.84
C MET A 406 0.40 39.76 -16.44
N PHE A 407 -0.20 38.78 -15.76
CA PHE A 407 -0.26 37.40 -16.25
C PHE A 407 -1.12 37.28 -17.51
N PHE A 408 -2.27 37.95 -17.54
CA PHE A 408 -3.13 37.95 -18.73
C PHE A 408 -2.50 38.72 -19.90
N LEU A 409 -1.89 39.88 -19.63
CA LEU A 409 -1.17 40.64 -20.66
C LEU A 409 -0.05 39.80 -21.29
N LYS A 410 0.76 39.14 -20.47
CA LYS A 410 1.82 38.23 -20.94
C LYS A 410 1.26 37.05 -21.74
N PHE A 411 0.19 36.42 -21.26
CA PHE A 411 -0.48 35.34 -21.98
C PHE A 411 -0.98 35.79 -23.36
N GLN A 412 -1.54 37.00 -23.46
CA GLN A 412 -2.00 37.57 -24.73
C GLN A 412 -0.82 37.87 -25.67
N GLU A 413 0.27 38.46 -25.16
CA GLU A 413 1.49 38.71 -25.92
C GLU A 413 2.09 37.41 -26.48
N ASP A 414 2.26 36.38 -25.64
CA ASP A 414 2.76 35.06 -26.02
C ASP A 414 1.87 34.39 -27.08
N SER A 415 0.56 34.64 -27.04
CA SER A 415 -0.39 34.13 -28.05
C SER A 415 -0.26 34.83 -29.41
N ASN A 416 -0.02 36.15 -29.40
CA ASN A 416 0.09 36.97 -30.61
C ASN A 416 1.44 36.76 -31.33
N VAL A 417 2.54 36.68 -30.59
CA VAL A 417 3.89 36.45 -31.17
C VAL A 417 3.94 35.12 -31.92
N ARG A 418 3.30 34.07 -31.38
CA ARG A 418 3.29 32.75 -31.99
C ARG A 418 2.34 32.65 -33.19
N SER A 419 1.22 33.38 -33.17
CA SER A 419 0.32 33.51 -34.33
C SER A 419 1.02 34.17 -35.52
N ASN A 420 1.81 35.21 -35.27
CA ASN A 420 2.56 35.92 -36.30
C ASN A 420 3.74 35.10 -36.85
N GLY A 421 4.34 34.21 -36.03
CA GLY A 421 5.36 33.27 -36.49
C GLY A 421 4.83 32.26 -37.51
N PHE A 422 3.60 31.77 -37.30
CA PHE A 422 2.93 30.87 -38.25
C PHE A 422 2.56 31.58 -39.57
N GLU A 423 2.19 32.87 -39.55
CA GLU A 423 1.96 33.64 -40.78
C GLU A 423 3.25 33.90 -41.57
N LEU A 424 4.38 34.13 -40.89
CA LEU A 424 5.67 34.33 -41.56
C LEU A 424 6.21 33.02 -42.17
N GLU A 425 6.06 31.88 -41.48
CA GLU A 425 6.41 30.56 -42.02
C GLU A 425 5.50 30.12 -43.19
N GLN A 426 4.22 30.53 -43.18
CA GLN A 426 3.28 30.22 -44.27
C GLN A 426 3.54 31.05 -45.54
N MET A 427 4.23 32.20 -45.44
CA MET A 427 4.61 33.02 -46.58
C MET A 427 5.94 32.56 -47.23
N THR A 428 6.77 31.82 -46.51
CA THR A 428 7.96 31.13 -47.04
C THR A 428 7.67 29.67 -47.37
N GLY A 429 6.67 29.43 -48.22
CA GLY A 429 6.36 28.10 -48.75
C GLY A 429 7.42 27.62 -49.74
N TRP A 430 8.51 27.03 -49.23
CA TRP A 430 9.40 26.22 -50.05
C TRP A 430 8.82 24.81 -50.17
N ASN A 431 8.31 24.50 -51.37
CA ASN A 431 7.92 23.18 -51.81
C ASN A 431 9.05 22.16 -51.57
N PHE A 432 8.91 21.28 -50.59
CA PHE A 432 9.73 20.07 -50.50
C PHE A 432 8.85 18.83 -50.63
N SER A 433 8.87 18.28 -51.84
CA SER A 433 8.49 16.88 -52.12
C SER A 433 9.62 15.97 -51.62
N PRO A 434 9.32 14.77 -51.06
CA PRO A 434 10.34 13.93 -50.46
C PRO A 434 11.12 13.20 -51.58
N ARG A 435 12.39 13.54 -51.75
CA ARG A 435 13.33 12.72 -52.51
C ARG A 435 14.45 12.25 -51.59
N LEU A 436 14.47 10.93 -51.39
CA LEU A 436 15.65 10.16 -51.03
C LEU A 436 16.85 10.61 -51.88
N SER A 437 17.93 11.03 -51.23
CA SER A 437 19.28 10.72 -51.70
C SER A 437 20.30 10.88 -50.59
N SER A 438 21.06 9.82 -50.37
CA SER A 438 22.29 9.73 -49.62
C SER A 438 23.44 10.34 -50.42
N VAL A 439 24.20 11.29 -49.87
CA VAL A 439 25.62 11.50 -50.23
C VAL A 439 26.38 12.00 -49.00
N HIS A 440 27.53 11.36 -48.77
CA HIS A 440 28.54 11.60 -47.74
C HIS A 440 29.56 12.63 -48.24
N GLY A 441 30.17 13.40 -47.34
CA GLY A 441 31.34 14.26 -47.63
C GLY A 441 31.41 15.46 -46.67
N THR A 442 32.03 15.33 -45.49
CA THR A 442 33.46 15.58 -45.17
C THR A 442 33.75 17.05 -44.83
N ASP A 443 34.15 17.24 -43.56
CA ASP A 443 34.93 18.33 -42.95
C ASP A 443 34.17 19.34 -42.07
N ASP A 444 34.15 19.06 -40.75
CA ASP A 444 34.13 20.09 -39.69
C ASP A 444 35.11 19.65 -38.56
N PRO A 445 36.13 20.45 -38.17
CA PRO A 445 37.35 19.96 -37.56
C PRO A 445 37.43 20.24 -36.05
N PHE A 446 36.52 19.68 -35.26
CA PHE A 446 36.66 19.69 -33.80
C PHE A 446 36.08 18.43 -33.16
N HIS A 447 36.75 17.29 -33.31
CA HIS A 447 36.73 16.20 -32.31
C HIS A 447 37.88 15.20 -32.53
N GLN A 448 39.00 15.43 -31.85
CA GLN A 448 39.96 14.43 -31.37
C GLN A 448 40.13 14.73 -29.87
N ASP A 449 40.28 13.81 -28.93
CA ASP A 449 40.34 12.36 -28.93
C ASP A 449 40.10 11.97 -27.45
N HIS A 450 39.39 10.88 -27.19
CA HIS A 450 39.94 9.78 -26.41
C HIS A 450 38.98 8.59 -26.42
N LEU A 451 39.23 7.72 -27.38
CA LEU A 451 38.73 6.36 -27.46
C LEU A 451 39.96 5.45 -27.29
N LEU A 452 40.07 4.78 -26.15
CA LEU A 452 40.93 3.61 -25.99
C LEU A 452 40.22 2.58 -25.12
N ASN A 453 39.42 1.74 -25.77
CA ASN A 453 39.62 0.28 -25.78
C ASN A 453 38.40 -0.41 -26.39
N LEU A 454 38.49 -0.65 -27.68
CA LEU A 454 37.70 -1.64 -28.39
C LEU A 454 38.66 -2.38 -29.31
N LYS A 455 38.97 -3.64 -29.00
CA LYS A 455 38.98 -4.74 -29.98
C LYS A 455 39.42 -6.07 -29.38
N SER A 456 38.49 -7.01 -29.39
CA SER A 456 38.52 -8.16 -30.31
C SER A 456 37.10 -8.73 -30.33
N SER A 457 36.32 -8.59 -31.42
CA SER A 457 36.19 -9.59 -32.50
C SER A 457 35.98 -11.01 -31.94
N GLY A 458 34.89 -11.75 -32.21
CA GLY A 458 33.87 -11.65 -33.25
C GLY A 458 33.92 -12.90 -34.13
N TYR A 459 32.81 -13.67 -34.10
CA TYR A 459 32.33 -14.62 -35.11
C TYR A 459 32.74 -16.11 -35.11
N SER A 460 31.81 -16.86 -35.69
CA SER A 460 31.38 -18.25 -35.58
C SER A 460 32.03 -19.28 -36.51
N ASN A 461 31.93 -20.56 -36.09
CA ASN A 461 31.85 -21.83 -36.84
C ASN A 461 32.89 -22.19 -37.93
N VAL A 462 33.48 -23.39 -37.81
CA VAL A 462 33.41 -24.53 -38.77
C VAL A 462 34.36 -25.65 -38.29
N THR A 463 33.99 -26.87 -38.66
CA THR A 463 34.49 -28.23 -38.38
C THR A 463 35.95 -28.55 -38.76
N ASP A 464 36.46 -29.62 -38.13
CA ASP A 464 37.33 -30.70 -38.65
C ASP A 464 38.55 -31.05 -37.77
N ILE A 465 38.40 -32.21 -37.11
CA ILE A 465 39.32 -33.32 -36.74
C ILE A 465 39.01 -33.83 -35.34
#